data_AF-A0A1S0U6L0-F1
#
_entry.id   AF-A0A1S0U6L0-F1
#
_cell.length_a   1.000
_cell.length_b   1.000
_cell.length_c   1.000
_cell.angle_alpha   90.00
_cell.angle_beta   90.00
_cell.angle_gamma   90.00
#
_symmetry.space_group_name_H-M   'P 1'
#
loop_
_entity.id
_entity.type
_entity.pdbx_description
1 polymer ?
#
loop_
_entity_poly.entity_id
_entity_poly.type
_entity_poly.pdbx_seq_one_letter_code
_entity_poly.pdbx_strand_id
1 'polypeptide(L)' 'MVFNRKKTEGLNELNTLLNGLKCRTVILFTGSKDDGKSWCPDCVRAEPIIEKVIEEIVSSGDLDTDFTFIECSVGSRT' A
#
# COMPACT_ATOMS: atom_id res chain seq x y z
N MET A 1 7.19 -1.53 -17.81
CA MET A 1 7.24 -1.16 -16.39
C MET A 1 5.92 -0.53 -16.01
N VAL A 2 5.10 -1.23 -15.20
CA VAL A 2 3.85 -0.67 -14.70
C VAL A 2 3.89 -0.67 -13.17
N PHE A 3 4.00 0.50 -12.58
CA PHE A 3 3.73 0.70 -11.17
C PHE A 3 2.22 0.74 -10.95
N ASN A 4 1.69 -0.19 -10.16
CA ASN A 4 0.28 -0.23 -9.81
C ASN A 4 0.10 0.14 -8.33
N ARG A 5 -0.65 1.20 -8.04
CA ARG A 5 -1.11 1.51 -6.68
C ARG A 5 -2.56 1.07 -6.54
N LYS A 6 -2.85 0.24 -5.54
CA LYS A 6 -4.22 -0.20 -5.21
C LYS A 6 -4.53 0.08 -3.74
N LYS A 7 -5.81 0.27 -3.45
CA LYS A 7 -6.33 0.43 -2.08
C LYS A 7 -7.37 -0.64 -1.83
N THR A 8 -7.44 -1.13 -0.61
CA THR A 8 -8.38 -2.17 -0.19
C THR A 8 -8.75 -1.99 1.27
N GLU A 9 -9.93 -2.43 1.66
CA GLU A 9 -10.37 -2.42 3.05
C GLU A 9 -10.71 -3.84 3.50
N GLY A 10 -10.03 -4.26 4.58
CA GLY A 10 -10.25 -5.57 5.17
C GLY A 10 -9.62 -6.75 4.40
N LEU A 11 -9.62 -7.89 5.08
CA LEU A 11 -8.90 -9.09 4.64
C LEU A 11 -9.48 -9.74 3.38
N ASN A 12 -10.81 -9.70 3.22
CA ASN A 12 -11.49 -10.42 2.14
C ASN A 12 -11.20 -9.81 0.76
N GLU A 13 -11.24 -8.47 0.69
CA GLU A 13 -10.87 -7.76 -0.53
C GLU A 13 -9.38 -7.92 -0.85
N LEU A 14 -8.51 -7.83 0.16
CA LEU A 14 -7.07 -8.04 -0.01
C LEU A 14 -6.77 -9.44 -0.58
N ASN A 15 -7.38 -10.49 -0.04
CA ASN A 15 -7.19 -11.86 -0.55
C ASN A 15 -7.64 -12.00 -2.00
N THR A 16 -8.75 -11.36 -2.36
CA THR A 16 -9.25 -11.37 -3.75
C THR A 16 -8.27 -10.66 -4.69
N LEU A 17 -7.69 -9.55 -4.25
CA LEU A 17 -6.66 -8.82 -4.99
C LEU A 17 -5.37 -9.62 -5.15
N LEU A 18 -4.89 -10.27 -4.08
CA LEU A 18 -3.66 -11.05 -4.09
C LEU A 18 -3.76 -12.29 -4.99
N ASN A 19 -4.91 -12.97 -5.02
CA ASN A 19 -5.11 -14.13 -5.89
C ASN A 19 -4.95 -13.82 -7.39
N GLY A 20 -5.15 -12.58 -7.80
CA GLY A 20 -4.98 -12.13 -9.19
C GLY A 20 -3.57 -11.63 -9.53
N LEU A 21 -2.70 -11.42 -8.55
CA LEU A 21 -1.40 -10.79 -8.74
C LEU A 21 -0.28 -11.84 -8.79
N LYS A 22 0.50 -11.84 -9.88
CA LYS A 22 1.68 -12.70 -10.06
C LYS A 22 3.01 -11.95 -9.97
N CYS A 23 2.96 -10.68 -9.57
CA CYS A 23 4.08 -9.77 -9.58
C CYS A 23 4.50 -9.36 -8.16
N ARG A 24 5.64 -8.68 -8.05
CA ARG A 24 6.16 -8.27 -6.73
C ARG A 24 5.17 -7.31 -6.09
N THR A 25 4.62 -7.73 -4.96
CA THR A 25 3.55 -7.01 -4.27
C THR A 25 4.02 -6.57 -2.89
N VAL A 26 3.89 -5.29 -2.60
CA VAL A 26 4.14 -4.70 -1.27
C VAL A 26 2.81 -4.24 -0.70
N ILE A 27 2.53 -4.63 0.55
CA ILE A 27 1.27 -4.33 1.22
C ILE A 27 1.56 -3.47 2.44
N LEU A 28 0.93 -2.30 2.51
CA LEU A 28 0.94 -1.43 3.68
C LEU A 28 -0.37 -1.64 4.45
N PHE A 29 -0.28 -2.23 5.63
CA PHE A 29 -1.39 -2.28 6.56
C PHE A 29 -1.44 -0.98 7.36
N THR A 30 -2.52 -0.22 7.20
CA THR A 30 -2.74 1.04 7.93
C THR A 30 -4.08 1.01 8.64
N GLY A 31 -4.17 1.72 9.77
CA GLY A 31 -5.48 2.01 10.37
C GLY A 31 -6.38 2.73 9.38
N SER A 32 -7.70 2.50 9.47
CA SER A 32 -8.68 3.23 8.68
C SER A 32 -8.55 4.74 8.92
N LYS A 33 -8.83 5.50 7.87
CA LYS A 33 -8.79 6.96 7.90
C LYS A 33 -10.12 7.48 8.42
N ASP A 34 -10.11 8.04 9.63
CA ASP A 34 -11.22 8.84 10.15
C ASP A 34 -10.92 10.29 9.74
N ASP A 35 -11.77 10.86 8.89
CA ASP A 35 -11.65 12.26 8.41
C ASP A 35 -10.35 12.58 7.63
N GLY A 36 -9.88 11.61 6.84
CA GLY A 36 -8.70 11.77 5.96
C GLY A 36 -7.35 11.54 6.62
N LYS A 37 -7.30 11.24 7.93
CA LYS A 37 -6.08 10.83 8.64
C LYS A 37 -6.27 9.45 9.27
N SER A 38 -5.25 8.60 9.14
CA SER A 38 -5.25 7.32 9.85
C SER A 38 -5.29 7.61 11.35
N TRP A 39 -6.14 6.89 12.10
CA TRP A 39 -6.16 6.99 13.56
C TRP A 39 -4.82 6.60 14.20
N CYS A 40 -3.99 5.87 13.47
CA CYS A 40 -2.66 5.47 13.89
C CYS A 40 -1.64 6.58 13.60
N PRO A 41 -1.05 7.23 14.62
CA PRO A 41 -0.10 8.33 14.45
C PRO A 41 1.18 7.89 13.72
N ASP A 42 1.60 6.64 13.92
CA ASP A 42 2.74 6.05 13.23
C ASP A 42 2.48 5.88 11.73
N CYS A 43 1.26 5.47 11.33
CA CYS A 43 0.89 5.37 9.92
C CYS A 43 0.96 6.74 9.24
N VAL A 44 0.46 7.81 9.87
CA VAL A 44 0.50 9.17 9.34
C VAL A 44 1.95 9.66 9.15
N ARG A 45 2.85 9.32 10.07
CA ARG A 45 4.28 9.67 9.95
C ARG A 45 5.00 8.82 8.90
N ALA A 46 4.60 7.57 8.74
CA ALA A 46 5.23 6.62 7.83
C ALA A 46 4.82 6.84 6.36
N GLU A 47 3.56 7.23 6.09
CA GLU A 47 3.05 7.50 4.73
C GLU A 47 4.00 8.33 3.86
N PRO A 48 4.45 9.54 4.26
CA PRO A 48 5.32 10.37 3.41
C PRO A 48 6.72 9.77 3.20
N ILE A 49 7.18 8.90 4.10
CA ILE A 49 8.48 8.22 3.97
C ILE A 49 8.34 7.08 2.95
N ILE A 50 7.27 6.29 3.07
CA ILE A 50 6.97 5.18 2.18
C ILE A 50 6.77 5.70 0.76
N GLU A 51 6.05 6.82 0.58
CA GLU A 51 5.85 7.43 -0.74
C GLU A 51 7.16 7.84 -1.40
N LYS A 52 8.07 8.49 -0.68
CA LYS A 52 9.40 8.86 -1.20
C LYS A 52 10.20 7.65 -1.65
N VAL A 53 10.22 6.59 -0.83
CA VAL A 53 10.96 5.36 -1.17
C VAL A 53 10.37 4.69 -2.42
N ILE A 54 9.04 4.66 -2.55
CA ILE A 54 8.38 4.13 -3.75
C ILE A 54 8.76 4.96 -4.99
N GLU A 55 8.76 6.29 -4.89
CA GLU A 55 9.16 7.17 -5.99
C GLU A 55 10.62 6.93 -6.40
N GLU A 56 11.52 6.75 -5.44
CA GLU A 56 12.93 6.43 -5.70
C GLU A 56 13.07 5.06 -6.39
N ILE A 57 12.36 4.03 -5.90
CA ILE A 57 12.35 2.69 -6.50
C ILE A 57 11.84 2.75 -7.94
N VAL A 58 10.74 3.47 -8.20
CA VAL A 58 10.17 3.63 -9.55
C VAL A 58 11.13 4.42 -10.46
N SER A 59 11.81 5.43 -9.93
CA SER A 59 12.72 6.31 -10.69
C SER A 59 14.08 5.67 -10.98
N SER A 60 14.53 4.75 -10.12
CA SER A 60 15.84 4.09 -10.23
C SER A 60 15.94 3.13 -11.42
N GLY A 61 14.80 2.71 -12.01
CA GLY A 61 14.78 1.76 -13.13
C GLY A 61 15.26 0.35 -12.77
N ASP A 62 15.50 0.06 -11.49
CA ASP A 62 16.04 -1.21 -10.97
C ASP A 62 14.97 -2.31 -10.84
N LEU A 63 13.82 -2.10 -11.47
CA LEU A 63 12.65 -2.96 -11.34
C LEU A 63 12.37 -3.74 -12.62
N ASP A 64 13.05 -4.88 -12.76
CA ASP A 64 12.90 -5.80 -13.89
C ASP A 64 11.48 -6.44 -13.98
N THR A 65 10.67 -6.31 -12.92
CA THR A 65 9.33 -6.92 -12.79
C THR A 65 8.26 -5.89 -12.44
N ASP A 66 7.03 -6.10 -12.91
CA ASP A 66 5.86 -5.29 -12.52
C ASP A 66 5.74 -5.18 -10.98
N PHE A 67 5.45 -3.99 -10.47
CA PHE A 67 5.30 -3.71 -9.04
C PHE A 67 3.86 -3.37 -8.71
N THR A 68 3.36 -3.95 -7.63
CA THR A 68 2.08 -3.53 -7.07
C THR A 68 2.26 -3.09 -5.63
N PHE A 69 1.87 -1.86 -5.33
CA PHE A 69 1.75 -1.34 -3.98
C PHE A 69 0.28 -1.36 -3.57
N ILE A 70 -0.04 -2.01 -2.46
CA ILE A 70 -1.40 -2.14 -1.93
C ILE A 70 -1.48 -1.48 -0.55
N GLU A 71 -2.34 -0.48 -0.41
CA GLU A 71 -2.71 0.10 0.89
C GLU A 71 -3.94 -0.64 1.42
N CYS A 72 -3.80 -1.36 2.53
CA CYS A 72 -4.88 -2.13 3.15
C CYS A 72 -5.29 -1.48 4.48
N SER A 73 -6.52 -0.96 4.53
CA SER A 73 -7.13 -0.44 5.75
C SER A 73 -7.55 -1.59 6.67
N VAL A 74 -7.06 -1.62 7.91
CA VAL A 74 -7.35 -2.69 8.89
C VAL A 74 -8.60 -2.44 9.76
N GLY A 75 -9.30 -1.32 9.55
CA GLY A 75 -10.47 -0.92 10.34
C GLY A 75 -10.18 0.20 11.33
N SER A 76 -11.23 0.61 12.05
CA SER A 76 -11.20 1.68 13.05
C SER A 76 -10.56 1.22 14.37
N ARG A 77 -10.01 2.18 15.13
CA ARG A 77 -9.53 1.94 16.49
C ARG A 77 -10.74 1.69 17.40
N THR A 78 -10.96 0.43 17.77
CA THR A 78 -12.00 0.04 18.73
C THR A 78 -11.66 0.54 20.13
#